data_AF-R4YN85-F1
#
_entry.id   AF-R4YN85-F1
#
_cell.length_a   1.000
_cell.length_b   1.000
_cell.length_c   1.000
_cell.angle_alpha   90.00
_cell.angle_beta   90.00
_cell.angle_gamma   90.00
#
_symmetry.space_group_name_H-M   'P 1'
#
loop_
_entity.id
_entity.type
_entity.pdbx_description
1 polymer ?
#
loop_
_entity_poly.entity_id
_entity_poly.type
_entity_poly.pdbx_seq_one_letter_code
_entity_poly.pdbx_strand_id
1 'polypeptide(L)' 'MSQSDNTEPTVRKCDNCHGTVGLKDKMCTRCGFALSPVRSTKAKWRGISFPVFVFWVSVFCVLMMLWLPR' A
#
# COMPACT_ATOMS: atom_id res chain seq x y z
N MET A 1 28.38 9.67 8.36
CA MET A 1 26.91 9.62 8.57
C MET A 1 26.25 10.58 7.60
N SER A 2 25.37 10.10 6.72
CA SER A 2 24.43 10.97 5.96
C SER A 2 23.12 10.21 5.82
N GLN A 3 22.32 10.28 6.87
CA GLN A 3 20.99 9.70 6.94
C GLN A 3 20.12 10.40 5.89
N SER A 4 19.65 9.65 4.88
CA SER A 4 18.63 10.10 3.94
C SER A 4 17.36 10.42 4.74
N ASP A 5 17.18 11.70 4.98
CA ASP A 5 16.01 12.28 5.61
C ASP A 5 14.77 11.91 4.76
N ASN A 6 13.97 10.97 5.28
CA ASN A 6 12.67 10.61 4.71
C ASN A 6 11.65 11.72 5.05
N THR A 7 11.92 12.97 4.69
CA THR A 7 10.89 13.99 4.64
C THR A 7 10.05 13.71 3.40
N GLU A 8 8.98 12.94 3.59
CA GLU A 8 7.86 12.90 2.65
C GLU A 8 7.51 14.36 2.34
N PRO A 9 7.56 14.81 1.08
CA PRO A 9 7.36 16.22 0.77
C PRO A 9 5.99 16.64 1.31
N THR A 10 5.94 17.43 2.37
CA THR A 10 4.68 17.77 3.05
C THR A 10 3.84 18.74 2.25
N VAL A 11 4.39 19.27 1.15
CA VAL A 11 3.82 20.31 0.29
C VAL A 11 3.90 19.88 -1.16
N ARG A 12 2.79 20.05 -1.89
CA ARG A 12 2.71 19.93 -3.37
C ARG A 12 2.10 21.20 -3.95
N LYS A 13 2.18 21.34 -5.28
CA LYS A 13 1.48 22.41 -6.02
C LYS A 13 0.11 21.89 -6.46
N CYS A 14 -0.90 22.75 -6.39
CA CYS A 14 -2.21 22.45 -6.94
C CYS A 14 -2.15 22.47 -8.48
N ASP A 15 -2.73 21.47 -9.13
CA ASP A 15 -2.71 21.35 -10.61
C ASP A 15 -3.47 22.47 -11.32
N ASN A 16 -4.37 23.17 -10.63
CA ASN A 16 -5.20 24.23 -11.21
C ASN A 16 -4.63 25.63 -10.93
N CYS A 17 -4.38 25.98 -9.67
CA CYS A 17 -3.93 27.33 -9.30
C CYS A 17 -2.42 27.45 -9.06
N HIS A 18 -1.69 26.33 -9.13
CA HIS A 18 -0.25 26.24 -8.86
C HIS A 18 0.16 26.69 -7.45
N GLY A 19 -0.82 26.95 -6.57
CA GLY A 19 -0.62 27.32 -5.18
C GLY A 19 -0.05 26.16 -4.37
N THR A 20 0.70 26.50 -3.33
CA THR A 20 1.21 25.54 -2.35
C THR A 20 0.07 24.98 -1.52
N VAL A 21 -0.04 23.66 -1.50
CA VAL A 21 -1.09 22.90 -0.82
C VAL A 21 -0.46 21.71 -0.10
N GLY A 22 -1.00 21.30 1.04
CA GLY A 22 -0.50 20.16 1.79
C GLY A 22 -0.68 18.86 1.00
N LEU A 23 0.27 17.93 1.16
CA LEU A 23 0.18 16.61 0.53
C LEU A 23 -1.04 15.80 1.02
N LYS A 24 -1.46 16.06 2.27
CA LYS A 24 -2.62 15.43 2.93
C LYS A 24 -3.94 16.14 2.68
N ASP A 25 -3.90 17.35 2.12
CA ASP A 25 -5.11 18.12 1.86
C ASP A 25 -5.86 17.51 0.69
N LYS A 26 -7.16 17.25 0.92
CA LYS A 26 -8.09 16.71 -0.09
C LYS A 26 -8.62 17.80 -1.02
N MET A 27 -8.55 19.06 -0.59
CA MET A 27 -9.11 20.22 -1.27
C MET A 27 -8.10 21.37 -1.26
N CYS A 28 -8.01 22.12 -2.34
CA CYS A 28 -7.21 23.33 -2.39
C CYS A 28 -7.93 24.44 -1.62
N THR A 29 -7.27 25.03 -0.62
CA THR A 29 -7.83 26.17 0.13
C THR A 29 -7.86 27.48 -0.67
N ARG A 30 -7.25 27.50 -1.86
CA ARG A 30 -7.18 28.68 -2.74
C ARG A 30 -8.21 28.67 -3.85
N CYS A 31 -8.34 27.55 -4.56
CA CYS A 31 -9.24 27.43 -5.72
C CYS A 31 -10.40 26.45 -5.52
N GLY A 32 -10.47 25.75 -4.37
CA GLY A 32 -11.53 24.77 -4.10
C GLY A 32 -11.45 23.49 -4.92
N PHE A 33 -10.38 23.31 -5.73
CA PHE A 33 -10.20 22.11 -6.54
C PHE A 33 -9.94 20.87 -5.67
N ALA A 34 -10.55 19.74 -6.01
CA ALA A 34 -10.31 18.48 -5.32
C ALA A 34 -8.92 17.95 -5.71
N LEU A 35 -7.99 17.90 -4.75
CA LEU A 35 -6.68 17.32 -5.00
C LEU A 35 -6.79 15.80 -4.86
N SER A 36 -6.37 15.09 -5.90
CA SER A 36 -6.30 13.63 -5.85
C SER A 36 -5.32 13.24 -4.72
N PRO A 37 -5.72 12.47 -3.70
CA PRO A 37 -4.79 12.06 -2.64
C PRO A 37 -3.63 11.31 -3.29
N VAL A 38 -2.40 11.65 -2.93
CA VAL A 38 -1.24 10.82 -3.26
C VAL A 38 -1.53 9.45 -2.69
N ARG A 39 -1.93 8.53 -3.55
CA ARG A 39 -2.25 7.16 -3.20
C ARG A 39 -0.93 6.55 -2.81
N SER A 40 -0.56 6.69 -1.54
CA SER A 40 0.57 6.04 -0.93
C SER A 40 0.34 4.56 -1.16
N THR A 41 0.99 4.05 -2.18
CA THR A 41 0.84 2.71 -2.74
C THR A 41 1.57 1.72 -1.83
N LYS A 42 1.46 1.90 -0.51
CA LYS A 42 1.85 0.92 0.50
C LYS A 42 0.71 -0.07 0.78
N ALA A 43 -0.04 -0.45 -0.26
CA ALA A 43 -1.05 -1.50 -0.21
C ALA A 43 -0.54 -2.83 -0.82
N LYS A 44 0.78 -3.04 -0.92
CA LYS A 44 1.39 -4.17 -1.63
C LYS A 44 2.18 -5.15 -0.74
N TRP A 45 1.78 -5.41 0.51
CA TRP A 45 2.56 -6.33 1.37
C TRP A 45 1.81 -7.32 2.26
N ARG A 46 0.46 -7.40 2.21
CA ARG A 46 -0.31 -8.45 2.92
C ARG A 46 -0.74 -9.63 2.05
N GLY A 47 -0.15 -9.81 0.87
CA GLY A 47 -0.51 -10.88 -0.08
C GLY A 47 0.21 -12.22 0.11
N ILE A 48 1.27 -12.30 0.95
CA ILE A 48 2.11 -13.51 1.04
C ILE A 48 1.56 -14.57 2.01
N SER A 49 0.69 -14.19 2.95
CA SER A 49 0.16 -15.15 3.93
C SER A 49 -0.87 -16.12 3.34
N PHE A 50 -1.56 -15.72 2.26
CA PHE A 50 -2.59 -16.55 1.63
C PHE A 50 -2.01 -17.78 0.88
N PRO A 51 -1.00 -17.64 -0.01
CA PRO A 51 -0.46 -18.79 -0.73
C PRO A 51 0.27 -19.79 0.18
N VAL A 52 0.92 -19.33 1.25
CA VAL A 52 1.64 -20.22 2.19
C VAL A 52 0.68 -21.10 2.99
N PHE A 53 -0.45 -20.53 3.46
CA PHE A 53 -1.47 -21.29 4.18
C PHE A 53 -2.09 -22.38 3.29
N VAL A 54 -2.46 -22.03 2.05
CA VAL A 54 -3.04 -23.00 1.10
C VAL A 54 -2.06 -24.11 0.76
N PHE A 55 -0.77 -23.78 0.57
CA PHE A 55 0.27 -24.78 0.31
C PHE A 55 0.42 -25.76 1.47
N TRP A 56 0.47 -25.27 2.71
CA TRP A 56 0.57 -26.11 3.91
C TRP A 56 -0.63 -27.05 4.08
N VAL A 57 -1.85 -26.52 3.90
CA VAL A 57 -3.09 -27.33 3.97
C VAL A 57 -3.11 -28.39 2.87
N SER A 58 -2.70 -28.05 1.65
CA SER A 58 -2.63 -28.99 0.53
C SER A 58 -1.66 -30.13 0.79
N VAL A 59 -0.45 -29.84 1.27
CA VAL A 59 0.55 -30.86 1.63
C VAL A 59 0.01 -31.76 2.74
N PHE A 60 -0.60 -31.19 3.78
CA PHE A 60 -1.22 -31.97 4.86
C PHE A 60 -2.33 -32.89 4.34
N CYS A 61 -3.21 -32.41 3.47
CA CYS A 61 -4.27 -33.24 2.87
C CYS A 61 -3.71 -34.42 2.07
N VAL A 62 -2.69 -34.19 1.24
CA VAL A 62 -2.05 -35.26 0.47
C VAL A 62 -1.36 -36.26 1.38
N LEU A 63 -0.66 -35.79 2.42
CA LEU A 63 -0.07 -36.66 3.43
C LEU A 63 -1.14 -37.49 4.14
N MET A 64 -2.27 -36.91 4.54
CA MET A 64 -3.37 -37.68 5.14
C MET A 64 -3.91 -38.74 4.18
N MET A 65 -4.10 -38.42 2.90
CA MET A 65 -4.57 -39.39 1.90
C MET A 65 -3.55 -40.51 1.62
N LEU A 66 -2.25 -40.20 1.67
CA LEU A 66 -1.17 -41.18 1.48
C LEU A 66 -0.85 -41.97 2.76
N TRP A 67 -1.09 -41.37 3.93
CA TRP A 67 -0.84 -41.94 5.25
C TRP A 67 -2.04 -42.68 5.83
N LEU A 68 -3.21 -42.52 5.21
CA LEU A 68 -4.25 -43.53 5.13
C LEU A 68 -4.12 -44.29 3.78
N PRO A 69 -3.03 -45.05 3.55
CA PRO A 69 -3.08 -46.07 2.52
C PRO A 69 -4.00 -47.15 3.08
N ARG A 70 -5.26 -47.08 2.66
CA ARG A 70 -6.15 -48.23 2.47
C ARG A 70 -6.11 -49.31 3.56
#